data_AF-A0A5N5VY90-F1
#
_entry.id   AF-A0A5N5VY90-F1
#
_cell.length_a   1.000
_cell.length_b   1.000
_cell.length_c   1.000
_cell.angle_alpha   90.00
_cell.angle_beta   90.00
_cell.angle_gamma   90.00
#
_symmetry.space_group_name_H-M   'P 1'
#
loop_
_entity.id
_entity.type
_entity.pdbx_description
1 polymer ?
#
loop_
_entity_poly.entity_id
_entity_poly.type
_entity_poly.pdbx_seq_one_letter_code
_entity_poly.pdbx_strand_id
1 'polypeptide(L)'
;MTTTATDTKRPDVKPTNATPTNATPTNATLTRRWQHALMDNYGTPRVPLVRGEGSTVWDADGKAYLDFVGGIAVNALGHAHPAVVRAVSEQIATLGH
;
A
#
# COMPACT_ATOMS: atom_id res chain seq x y z
N MET A 1 -35.93 30.09 30.21
CA MET A 1 -35.58 28.97 29.33
C MET A 1 -34.46 29.45 28.43
N THR A 2 -33.22 29.05 28.73
CA THR A 2 -32.04 29.47 27.97
C THR A 2 -31.21 28.23 27.70
N THR A 3 -31.14 27.83 26.44
CA THR A 3 -30.45 26.65 25.91
C THR A 3 -28.94 26.88 25.93
N THR A 4 -28.17 25.97 26.52
CA THR A 4 -26.70 25.94 26.41
C THR A 4 -26.30 24.89 25.36
N ALA A 5 -25.67 25.34 24.28
CA ALA A 5 -25.09 24.47 23.26
C ALA A 5 -23.75 23.92 23.73
N THR A 6 -23.58 22.60 23.67
CA THR A 6 -22.34 21.90 24.02
C THR A 6 -21.34 22.00 22.87
N ASP A 7 -20.26 22.76 23.10
CA ASP A 7 -19.10 22.88 22.21
C ASP A 7 -18.35 21.54 22.12
N THR A 8 -18.40 20.91 20.96
CA THR A 8 -17.70 19.64 20.70
C THR A 8 -16.32 19.95 20.16
N LYS A 9 -15.32 20.00 21.05
CA LYS A 9 -13.90 20.16 20.71
C LYS A 9 -13.46 19.06 19.74
N ARG A 10 -13.12 19.43 18.49
CA ARG A 10 -12.43 18.56 17.54
C ARG A 10 -11.09 18.10 18.15
N PRO A 11 -10.72 16.81 18.06
CA PRO A 11 -9.42 16.36 18.53
C PRO A 11 -8.31 16.94 17.65
N ASP A 12 -7.25 17.37 18.34
CA ASP A 12 -6.15 18.15 17.80
C ASP A 12 -5.28 17.25 16.90
N VAL A 13 -5.41 17.36 15.58
CA VAL A 13 -4.49 16.70 14.63
C VAL A 13 -3.15 17.43 14.70
N LYS A 14 -2.20 16.86 15.44
CA LYS A 14 -0.82 17.33 15.49
C LYS A 14 -0.18 17.17 14.09
N PRO A 15 0.41 18.21 13.50
CA PRO A 15 1.14 18.06 12.24
C PRO A 15 2.37 17.19 12.50
N THR A 16 2.40 16.01 11.90
CA THR A 16 3.54 15.10 11.94
C THR A 16 4.54 15.52 10.86
N ASN A 17 5.40 16.50 11.20
CA ASN A 17 6.61 16.78 10.45
C ASN A 17 7.53 15.56 10.46
N ALA A 18 7.69 14.92 9.30
CA ALA A 18 8.99 14.46 8.79
C ALA A 18 8.77 13.92 7.37
N THR A 19 9.22 14.66 6.36
CA THR A 19 9.56 14.09 5.05
C THR A 19 10.70 13.08 5.30
N PRO A 20 10.53 11.76 5.08
CA PRO A 20 11.65 10.86 5.17
C PRO A 20 12.53 11.05 3.95
N THR A 21 13.78 11.38 4.23
CA THR A 21 14.97 11.25 3.39
C THR A 21 14.94 9.97 2.54
N ASN A 22 15.59 9.99 1.36
CA ASN A 22 15.72 8.94 0.32
C ASN A 22 16.22 7.54 0.78
N ALA A 23 15.73 6.98 1.89
CA ALA A 23 16.02 5.63 2.36
C ALA A 23 14.98 4.66 1.79
N THR A 24 15.43 3.50 1.30
CA THR A 24 14.54 2.41 0.90
C THR A 24 13.59 2.07 2.06
N PRO A 25 12.27 2.03 1.84
CA PRO A 25 11.32 1.72 2.91
C PRO A 25 11.54 0.30 3.42
N THR A 26 11.44 0.11 4.74
CA THR A 26 11.48 -1.21 5.42
C THR A 26 10.08 -1.71 5.74
N ASN A 27 9.94 -2.98 6.11
CA ASN A 27 8.64 -3.54 6.52
C ASN A 27 8.02 -2.73 7.67
N ALA A 28 8.80 -2.42 8.71
CA ALA A 28 8.33 -1.65 9.85
C ALA A 28 7.84 -0.24 9.48
N THR A 29 8.49 0.41 8.51
CA THR A 29 8.09 1.75 8.05
C THR A 29 6.78 1.70 7.27
N LEU A 30 6.61 0.71 6.38
CA LEU A 30 5.39 0.55 5.60
C LEU A 30 4.20 0.14 6.47
N THR A 31 4.39 -0.76 7.43
CA THR A 31 3.35 -1.16 8.40
C THR A 31 2.85 0.04 9.21
N ARG A 32 3.76 0.92 9.68
CA ARG A 32 3.38 2.13 10.42
C ARG A 32 2.59 3.11 9.54
N ARG A 33 2.99 3.27 8.27
CA ARG A 33 2.25 4.10 7.30
C ARG A 33 0.84 3.57 7.05
N TRP A 34 0.68 2.25 6.92
CA TRP A 34 -0.64 1.61 6.78
C TRP A 34 -1.56 1.96 7.95
N GLN A 35 -1.09 1.71 9.18
CA GLN A 35 -1.87 1.92 10.40
C GLN A 35 -2.29 3.38 10.61
N HIS A 36 -1.48 4.33 10.12
CA HIS A 36 -1.78 5.74 10.24
C HIS A 36 -2.76 6.25 9.17
N ALA A 37 -2.73 5.67 7.96
CA ALA A 37 -3.41 6.24 6.80
C ALA A 37 -4.69 5.50 6.37
N LEU A 38 -4.91 4.26 6.84
CA LEU A 38 -5.99 3.40 6.36
C LEU A 38 -6.98 3.04 7.47
N MET A 39 -8.24 2.90 7.08
CA MET A 39 -9.31 2.38 7.95
C MET A 39 -9.14 0.87 8.14
N ASP A 40 -9.55 0.35 9.30
CA ASP A 40 -9.33 -1.04 9.70
C ASP A 40 -10.40 -2.01 9.14
N ASN A 41 -10.57 -2.06 7.82
CA ASN A 41 -11.52 -2.97 7.16
C ASN A 41 -10.91 -4.34 6.80
N TYR A 42 -9.57 -4.45 6.73
CA TYR A 42 -8.84 -5.67 6.39
C TYR A 42 -7.72 -6.04 7.38
N GLY A 43 -7.58 -5.31 8.50
CA GLY A 43 -6.45 -5.49 9.42
C GLY A 43 -5.16 -4.87 8.90
N THR A 44 -4.10 -4.93 9.71
CA THR A 44 -2.74 -4.56 9.27
C THR A 44 -2.08 -5.72 8.53
N PRO A 45 -1.60 -5.53 7.28
CA PRO A 45 -0.87 -6.55 6.54
C PRO A 45 0.38 -7.03 7.31
N ARG A 46 0.56 -8.35 7.38
CA ARG A 46 1.71 -8.96 8.06
C ARG A 46 3.02 -8.81 7.26
N VAL A 47 2.93 -8.75 5.94
CA VAL A 47 4.08 -8.68 5.02
C VAL A 47 3.80 -7.60 3.97
N PRO A 48 4.48 -6.44 4.05
CA PRO A 48 4.45 -5.43 2.99
C PRO A 48 5.23 -5.89 1.75
N LEU A 49 4.52 -6.26 0.68
CA LEU A 49 5.14 -6.67 -0.58
C LEU A 49 5.50 -5.45 -1.43
N VAL A 50 6.72 -5.40 -1.97
CA VAL A 50 7.23 -4.26 -2.77
C VAL A 50 7.67 -4.65 -4.18
N ARG A 51 7.83 -5.94 -4.46
CA ARG A 51 8.19 -6.47 -5.78
C ARG A 51 7.53 -7.83 -5.99
N GLY A 52 7.20 -8.15 -7.23
CA GLY A 52 6.76 -9.47 -7.65
C GLY A 52 7.26 -9.80 -9.06
N GLU A 53 7.51 -11.08 -9.33
CA GLU A 53 7.98 -11.62 -10.60
C GLU A 53 7.59 -13.10 -10.68
N GLY A 54 6.79 -13.46 -11.70
CA GLY A 54 6.28 -14.81 -11.83
C GLY A 54 5.46 -15.22 -10.60
N SER A 55 5.82 -16.33 -9.95
CA SER A 55 5.19 -16.80 -8.71
C SER A 55 5.90 -16.32 -7.43
N THR A 56 6.93 -15.47 -7.53
CA THR A 56 7.69 -15.00 -6.37
C THR A 56 7.39 -13.54 -6.05
N VAL A 57 7.32 -13.22 -4.76
CA VAL A 57 7.16 -11.85 -4.25
C VAL A 57 8.23 -11.53 -3.21
N TRP A 58 8.56 -10.26 -3.06
CA TRP A 58 9.55 -9.79 -2.09
C TRP A 58 8.95 -8.74 -1.17
N ASP A 59 9.30 -8.82 0.11
CA ASP A 59 8.99 -7.79 1.08
C ASP A 59 9.99 -6.63 1.06
N ALA A 60 9.69 -5.58 1.82
CA ALA A 60 10.49 -4.37 1.87
C ALA A 60 11.88 -4.56 2.52
N ASP A 61 12.08 -5.63 3.28
CA ASP A 61 13.37 -5.99 3.85
C ASP A 61 14.16 -6.94 2.90
N GLY A 62 13.62 -7.23 1.71
CA GLY A 62 14.28 -8.01 0.66
C GLY A 62 14.05 -9.51 0.72
N LYS A 63 13.21 -10.02 1.63
CA LYS A 63 12.95 -11.46 1.75
C LYS A 63 11.99 -11.92 0.64
N ALA A 64 12.33 -13.04 0.00
CA ALA A 64 11.53 -13.66 -1.05
C ALA A 64 10.53 -14.68 -0.49
N TYR A 65 9.36 -14.76 -1.12
CA TYR A 65 8.27 -15.67 -0.78
C TYR A 65 7.67 -16.26 -2.06
N LEU A 66 7.32 -17.55 -2.03
CA LEU A 66 6.52 -18.20 -3.08
C LEU A 66 5.03 -17.89 -2.84
N ASP A 67 4.36 -17.36 -3.85
CA ASP A 67 2.94 -16.98 -3.79
C ASP A 67 2.03 -18.18 -4.11
N PHE A 68 1.32 -18.66 -3.08
CA PHE A 68 0.30 -19.71 -3.20
C PHE A 68 -1.14 -19.17 -3.25
N VAL A 69 -1.31 -17.84 -3.19
CA VAL A 69 -2.62 -17.18 -3.23
C VAL A 69 -2.91 -16.70 -4.65
N GLY A 70 -1.89 -16.23 -5.37
CA GLY A 70 -2.01 -15.72 -6.73
C GLY A 70 -2.97 -14.53 -6.83
N GLY A 71 -3.07 -13.72 -5.77
CA GLY A 71 -4.04 -12.63 -5.69
C GLY A 71 -5.50 -13.09 -5.79
N ILE A 72 -5.85 -14.22 -5.15
CA ILE A 72 -7.17 -14.88 -5.31
C ILE A 72 -7.37 -15.26 -6.79
N ALA A 73 -6.41 -16.03 -7.32
CA ALA A 73 -6.35 -16.49 -8.72
C ALA A 73 -6.29 -15.40 -9.81
N VAL A 74 -6.13 -14.12 -9.45
CA VAL A 74 -5.99 -13.01 -10.41
C VAL A 74 -4.66 -13.06 -11.17
N ASN A 75 -3.57 -13.35 -10.47
CA ASN A 75 -2.21 -13.29 -11.02
C ASN A 75 -1.82 -14.61 -11.70
N ALA A 76 -2.72 -15.18 -12.51
CA ALA A 76 -2.50 -16.46 -13.20
C ALA A 76 -1.32 -16.43 -14.19
N LEU A 77 -1.05 -15.28 -14.81
CA LEU A 77 0.12 -15.06 -15.67
C LEU A 77 1.40 -14.78 -14.86
N GLY A 78 1.31 -14.73 -13.53
CA GLY A 78 2.38 -14.30 -12.64
C GLY A 78 2.43 -12.78 -12.44
N HIS A 79 3.07 -12.38 -11.35
CA HIS A 79 3.33 -10.97 -11.03
C HIS A 79 4.24 -10.34 -12.08
N ALA A 80 3.94 -9.10 -12.46
CA ALA A 80 4.71 -8.28 -13.40
C ALA A 80 5.00 -8.95 -14.77
N HIS A 81 4.05 -9.73 -15.31
CA HIS A 81 4.23 -10.41 -16.59
C HIS A 81 4.63 -9.44 -17.72
N PRO A 82 5.76 -9.65 -18.43
CA PRO A 82 6.32 -8.65 -19.36
C PRO A 82 5.37 -8.18 -20.46
N ALA A 83 4.56 -9.08 -21.01
CA ALA A 83 3.60 -8.71 -22.06
C ALA A 83 2.48 -7.80 -21.54
N VAL A 84 2.05 -7.99 -20.28
CA VAL A 84 1.01 -7.16 -19.65
C VAL A 84 1.58 -5.79 -19.33
N VAL A 85 2.77 -5.75 -18.71
CA VAL A 85 3.47 -4.51 -18.39
C VAL A 85 3.66 -3.65 -19.64
N ARG A 86 4.13 -4.25 -20.74
CA ARG A 86 4.31 -3.56 -22.02
C ARG A 86 2.99 -3.00 -22.55
N ALA A 87 1.96 -3.84 -22.68
CA ALA A 87 0.67 -3.44 -23.25
C ALA A 87 0.01 -2.31 -22.45
N VAL A 88 0.03 -2.39 -21.12
CA VAL A 88 -0.51 -1.34 -20.24
C VAL A 88 0.31 -0.05 -20.36
N SER A 89 1.63 -0.14 -20.39
CA SER A 89 2.51 1.03 -20.49
C SER A 89 2.36 1.76 -21.83
N GLU A 90 2.28 1.03 -22.93
CA GLU A 90 2.05 1.59 -24.27
C GLU A 90 0.68 2.28 -24.36
N GLN A 91 -0.37 1.63 -23.85
CA GLN A 91 -1.72 2.18 -23.89
C GLN A 91 -1.85 3.43 -23.03
N ILE A 92 -1.34 3.42 -21.79
CA ILE A 92 -1.48 4.58 -20.88
C ILE A 92 -0.66 5.79 -21.37
N ALA A 93 0.45 5.55 -22.07
CA ALA A 93 1.23 6.60 -22.73
C ALA A 93 0.51 7.20 -23.94
N THR A 94 -0.39 6.44 -24.57
CA THR A 94 -1.21 6.90 -25.70
C THR A 94 -2.46 7.65 -25.23
N LEU A 95 -3.25 7.03 -24.33
CA LEU A 95 -4.46 7.61 -23.75
C LEU A 95 -4.88 6.84 -22.47
N GLY A 96 -4.97 7.56 -21.34
CA GLY A 96 -5.58 7.09 -20.10
C GLY A 96 -6.88 7.85 -19.81
N HIS A 97 -7.92 7.13 -19.38
CA HIS A 97 -9.18 7.70 -18.87
C HIS A 97 -9.72 6.82 -17.73
#